data_AF-A0A024FX83-F1
#
_entry.id   AF-A0A024FX83-F1
#
_cell.length_a   1.000
_cell.length_b   1.000
_cell.length_c   1.000
_cell.angle_alpha   90.00
_cell.angle_beta   90.00
_cell.angle_gamma   90.00
#
_symmetry.space_group_name_H-M   'P 1'
#
loop_
_entity.id
_entity.type
_entity.pdbx_description
1 polymer ?
#
loop_
_entity_poly.entity_id
_entity_poly.type
_entity_poly.pdbx_seq_one_letter_code
_entity_poly.pdbx_strand_id
1 'polypeptide(L)'
;MRWVKEVNLGFRVVRKGLYIDGHERADVAAYRHEFLALIEAYDHRFLVFSGENMEVMAWPADGVEPLILVTHDERVFSANDGQSKLWLPKGEQPLRKKRQGRSLHVSKFLTDVCGRLALAWKEYDGWWTAEHLHAQVRDKAIPIFTAQFPGAQALFGFDNATSHAAFAGDALVAKRMYLGPGGKQPKMRPTTYGDNVPQSMVYSDDYENEELRGKPKGIKAVLSERGLWQPGLCLPGFVAQRGLLEEVITAAGHKVISYLKFHCELNYVENFWGAAKQYTRKHCNYSWAGLQETVPSAMSSISFTTIRRFACKTQRYMDVYRKILSGKAAEYAVKKYRSHRRIPVSVLMNVNALLN
;
A
#
# COMPACT_ATOMS: atom_id res chain seq x y z
N MET A 1 31.60 -31.08 4.95
CA MET A 1 31.53 -29.66 4.50
C MET A 1 32.26 -29.38 3.16
N ARG A 2 32.55 -30.38 2.31
CA ARG A 2 33.17 -30.13 0.98
C ARG A 2 32.15 -29.68 -0.09
N TRP A 3 30.92 -30.19 -0.07
CA TRP A 3 29.90 -29.80 -1.08
C TRP A 3 29.58 -28.31 -1.07
N VAL A 4 29.62 -27.67 0.12
CA VAL A 4 29.17 -26.27 0.31
C VAL A 4 30.04 -25.29 -0.49
N LYS A 5 31.33 -25.63 -0.67
CA LYS A 5 32.26 -24.89 -1.54
C LYS A 5 32.03 -25.17 -3.02
N GLU A 6 31.61 -26.37 -3.40
CA GLU A 6 31.31 -26.75 -4.79
C GLU A 6 30.02 -26.10 -5.31
N VAL A 7 29.03 -25.85 -4.44
CA VAL A 7 27.79 -25.12 -4.80
C VAL A 7 27.86 -23.60 -4.54
N ASN A 8 29.07 -23.06 -4.28
CA ASN A 8 29.30 -21.62 -4.08
C ASN A 8 28.43 -20.99 -2.95
N LEU A 9 28.08 -21.76 -1.93
CA LEU A 9 27.29 -21.31 -0.78
C LEU A 9 28.24 -20.93 0.36
N GLY A 10 28.26 -19.65 0.74
CA GLY A 10 28.99 -19.17 1.92
C GLY A 10 28.05 -18.88 3.09
N PHE A 11 28.56 -18.94 4.32
CA PHE A 11 27.84 -18.41 5.48
C PHE A 11 27.58 -16.92 5.27
N ARG A 12 26.31 -16.54 5.11
CA ARG A 12 25.89 -15.14 4.93
C ARG A 12 24.89 -14.79 6.01
N VAL A 13 25.07 -13.62 6.62
CA VAL A 13 24.01 -12.99 7.41
C VAL A 13 22.94 -12.53 6.43
N VAL A 14 21.85 -13.28 6.33
CA VAL A 14 20.68 -12.91 5.53
C VAL A 14 20.08 -11.64 6.14
N ARG A 15 20.24 -10.52 5.44
CA ARG A 15 19.55 -9.27 5.76
C ARG A 15 18.30 -9.22 4.90
N LYS A 16 17.16 -8.74 5.43
CA LYS A 16 16.04 -8.32 4.59
C LYS A 16 16.53 -7.13 3.75
N GLY A 17 16.96 -7.41 2.52
CA GLY A 17 17.26 -6.41 1.50
C GLY A 17 15.99 -6.01 0.75
N LEU A 18 16.15 -5.23 -0.32
CA LEU A 18 15.12 -5.07 -1.36
C LEU A 18 14.61 -6.48 -1.76
N TYR A 19 13.30 -6.63 -2.03
CA TYR A 19 12.75 -7.91 -2.48
C TYR A 19 13.24 -8.21 -3.91
N ILE A 20 14.45 -8.73 -4.06
CA ILE A 20 15.02 -9.02 -5.38
C ILE A 20 14.26 -10.16 -6.07
N ASP A 21 13.68 -11.08 -5.28
CA ASP A 21 12.87 -12.17 -5.80
C ASP A 21 11.50 -11.65 -6.25
N GLY A 22 11.19 -11.83 -7.54
CA GLY A 22 9.97 -11.32 -8.17
C GLY A 22 10.06 -9.92 -8.78
N HIS A 23 11.12 -9.16 -8.50
CA HIS A 23 11.30 -7.76 -8.95
C HIS A 23 11.26 -7.60 -10.47
N GLU A 24 11.90 -8.52 -11.19
CA GLU A 24 12.06 -8.49 -12.66
C GLU A 24 11.17 -9.50 -13.38
N ARG A 25 10.14 -10.05 -12.72
CA ARG A 25 9.14 -10.86 -13.43
C ARG A 25 8.47 -10.01 -14.50
N ALA A 26 8.19 -10.60 -15.66
CA ALA A 26 7.65 -9.87 -16.81
C ALA A 26 6.36 -9.10 -16.50
N ASP A 27 5.43 -9.69 -15.74
CA ASP A 27 4.20 -9.04 -15.29
C ASP A 27 4.46 -7.85 -14.36
N VAL A 28 5.40 -8.00 -13.43
CA VAL A 28 5.79 -6.94 -12.49
C VAL A 28 6.53 -5.80 -13.20
N ALA A 29 7.43 -6.12 -14.14
CA ALA A 29 8.17 -5.15 -14.92
C ALA A 29 7.26 -4.37 -15.88
N ALA A 30 6.30 -5.02 -16.54
CA ALA A 30 5.30 -4.36 -17.36
C ALA A 30 4.47 -3.36 -16.54
N TYR A 31 3.95 -3.80 -15.39
CA TYR A 31 3.22 -2.92 -14.48
C TYR A 31 4.10 -1.79 -13.93
N ARG A 32 5.42 -2.01 -13.78
CA ARG A 32 6.38 -0.96 -13.37
C ARG A 32 6.45 0.14 -14.40
N HIS A 33 6.50 -0.21 -15.69
CA HIS A 33 6.48 0.78 -16.76
C HIS A 33 5.17 1.60 -16.76
N GLU A 34 4.02 0.93 -16.62
CA GLU A 34 2.71 1.61 -16.55
C GLU A 34 2.62 2.56 -15.35
N PHE A 35 3.02 2.08 -14.17
CA PHE A 35 3.03 2.88 -12.94
C PHE A 35 3.94 4.10 -13.06
N LEU A 36 5.16 3.92 -13.58
CA LEU A 36 6.10 5.04 -13.73
C LEU A 36 5.62 6.09 -14.73
N ALA A 37 4.98 5.66 -15.82
CA ALA A 37 4.37 6.54 -16.81
C ALA A 37 3.19 7.31 -16.21
N LEU A 38 2.35 6.65 -15.39
CA LEU A 38 1.27 7.30 -14.66
C LEU A 38 1.78 8.39 -13.70
N ILE A 39 2.81 8.08 -12.91
CA ILE A 39 3.41 9.07 -11.99
C ILE A 39 4.05 10.21 -12.77
N GLU A 40 4.74 9.91 -13.88
CA GLU A 40 5.35 10.94 -14.74
C GLU A 40 4.32 11.89 -15.33
N ALA A 41 3.14 11.40 -15.73
CA ALA A 41 2.04 12.25 -16.19
C ALA A 41 1.59 13.25 -15.11
N TYR A 42 1.77 12.93 -13.82
CA TYR A 42 1.47 13.81 -12.70
C TYR A 42 2.64 14.69 -12.25
N ASP A 43 3.86 14.53 -12.78
CA ASP A 43 5.06 15.23 -12.28
C ASP A 43 4.90 16.76 -12.27
N HIS A 44 4.15 17.33 -13.22
CA HIS A 44 3.87 18.78 -13.29
C HIS A 44 2.92 19.31 -12.20
N ARG A 45 2.17 18.43 -11.52
CA ARG A 45 1.23 18.76 -10.44
C ARG A 45 1.83 18.55 -9.05
N PHE A 46 2.94 17.82 -8.94
CA PHE A 46 3.58 17.55 -7.65
C PHE A 46 4.39 18.76 -7.16
N LEU A 47 4.48 18.88 -5.84
CA LEU A 47 5.35 19.88 -5.22
C LEU A 47 6.82 19.52 -5.45
N VAL A 48 7.61 20.57 -5.61
CA VAL A 48 9.04 20.48 -5.85
C VAL A 48 9.75 20.90 -4.56
N PHE A 49 10.44 19.96 -3.93
CA PHE A 49 11.26 20.23 -2.75
C PHE A 49 12.74 20.46 -3.11
N SER A 50 13.37 21.43 -2.49
CA SER A 50 14.81 21.73 -2.62
C SER A 50 15.41 22.27 -1.32
N GLY A 51 16.71 22.57 -1.32
CA GLY A 51 17.47 22.88 -0.09
C GLY A 51 18.11 21.64 0.54
N GLU A 52 19.02 21.85 1.48
CA GLU A 52 19.81 20.77 2.10
C GLU A 52 18.93 19.81 2.93
N ASN A 53 17.87 20.36 3.52
CA ASN A 53 16.91 19.68 4.38
C ASN A 53 15.52 19.57 3.73
N MET A 54 15.42 19.77 2.41
CA MET A 54 14.16 19.79 1.66
C MET A 54 13.17 20.82 2.21
N GLU A 55 13.67 21.93 2.73
CA GLU A 55 12.93 23.00 3.39
C GLU A 55 12.19 23.89 2.40
N VAL A 56 12.76 24.08 1.20
CA VAL A 56 12.17 24.92 0.16
C VAL A 56 11.08 24.14 -0.56
N MET A 57 9.87 24.69 -0.58
CA MET A 57 8.72 24.13 -1.29
C MET A 57 8.37 25.05 -2.45
N ALA A 58 8.36 24.51 -3.65
CA ALA A 58 7.80 25.16 -4.83
C ALA A 58 6.50 24.47 -5.20
N TRP A 59 5.41 25.24 -5.18
CA TRP A 59 4.10 24.80 -5.65
C TRP A 59 4.09 24.73 -7.20
N PRO A 60 3.17 23.95 -7.78
CA PRO A 60 2.93 23.96 -9.22
C PRO A 60 2.59 25.37 -9.75
N ALA A 61 2.70 25.54 -11.07
CA ALA A 61 2.37 26.80 -11.73
C ALA A 61 0.90 27.20 -11.49
N ASP A 62 0.62 28.50 -11.56
CA ASP A 62 -0.74 29.02 -11.38
C ASP A 62 -1.72 28.38 -12.37
N GLY A 63 -2.92 28.03 -11.87
CA GLY A 63 -3.94 27.32 -12.63
C GLY A 63 -3.76 25.80 -12.70
N VAL A 64 -2.64 25.25 -12.20
CA VAL A 64 -2.45 23.80 -12.03
C VAL A 64 -2.91 23.39 -10.63
N GLU A 65 -3.96 22.56 -10.56
CA GLU A 65 -4.42 21.99 -9.29
C GLU A 65 -3.32 21.09 -8.67
N PRO A 66 -2.77 21.43 -7.49
CA PRO A 66 -1.72 20.64 -6.87
C PRO A 66 -2.16 19.23 -6.55
N LEU A 67 -1.29 18.25 -6.80
CA LEU A 67 -1.49 16.87 -6.41
C LEU A 67 -0.54 16.52 -5.27
N ILE A 68 -1.05 15.98 -4.17
CA ILE A 68 -0.25 15.61 -2.99
C ILE A 68 -0.32 14.11 -2.79
N LEU A 69 0.84 13.44 -2.79
CA LEU A 69 0.93 12.00 -2.52
C LEU A 69 0.69 11.72 -1.04
N VAL A 70 -0.38 10.98 -0.76
CA VAL A 70 -0.70 10.45 0.56
C VAL A 70 -0.35 8.97 0.58
N THR A 71 0.74 8.60 1.25
CA THR A 71 1.13 7.20 1.42
C THR A 71 0.47 6.60 2.66
N HIS A 72 0.15 5.31 2.57
CA HIS A 72 -0.35 4.51 3.67
C HIS A 72 0.30 3.11 3.71
N ASP A 73 0.41 2.59 4.93
CA ASP A 73 0.72 1.18 5.24
C ASP A 73 0.42 0.91 6.73
N GLU A 74 0.34 -0.38 7.11
CA GLU A 74 0.21 -0.84 8.48
C GLU A 74 1.45 -1.60 8.99
N ARG A 75 1.72 -1.46 10.29
CA ARG A 75 2.82 -2.16 10.94
C ARG A 75 2.47 -2.68 12.33
N VAL A 76 2.87 -3.93 12.57
CA VAL A 76 2.77 -4.56 13.89
C VAL A 76 4.06 -4.33 14.69
N PHE A 77 3.91 -3.85 15.93
CA PHE A 77 4.97 -3.70 16.93
C PHE A 77 4.75 -4.68 18.06
N SER A 78 5.79 -5.39 18.51
CA SER A 78 5.64 -6.49 19.48
C SER A 78 6.53 -6.26 20.70
N ALA A 79 6.03 -6.59 21.88
CA ALA A 79 6.66 -6.27 23.16
C ALA A 79 8.06 -6.90 23.30
N ASN A 80 8.31 -8.04 22.66
CA ASN A 80 9.60 -8.73 22.72
C ASN A 80 10.47 -8.52 21.45
N ASP A 81 10.11 -7.58 20.56
CA ASP A 81 10.92 -7.20 19.38
C ASP A 81 12.06 -6.24 19.81
N GLY A 82 13.07 -6.80 20.49
CA GLY A 82 14.27 -6.08 20.94
C GLY A 82 15.43 -6.12 19.93
N GLN A 83 16.57 -5.53 20.27
CA GLN A 83 17.76 -5.50 19.40
C GLN A 83 18.24 -6.91 19.04
N SER A 84 18.56 -7.18 17.78
CA SER A 84 19.08 -8.50 17.35
C SER A 84 20.60 -8.64 17.43
N LYS A 85 21.32 -7.55 17.71
CA LYS A 85 22.78 -7.51 17.84
C LYS A 85 23.11 -6.83 19.15
N LEU A 86 23.92 -7.48 19.98
CA LEU A 86 24.38 -6.99 21.28
C LEU A 86 25.88 -7.20 21.39
N TRP A 87 26.57 -6.29 22.08
CA TRP A 87 27.95 -6.50 22.51
C TRP A 87 27.91 -7.15 23.88
N LEU A 88 28.44 -8.37 24.00
CA LEU A 88 28.38 -9.18 25.21
C LEU A 88 29.75 -9.83 25.47
N PRO A 89 30.15 -10.00 26.74
CA PRO A 89 31.30 -10.82 27.10
C PRO A 89 31.23 -12.24 26.52
N LYS A 90 32.39 -12.85 26.28
CA LYS A 90 32.48 -14.18 25.67
C LYS A 90 31.80 -15.22 26.59
N GLY A 91 30.80 -15.91 26.05
CA GLY A 91 30.04 -16.94 26.78
C GLY A 91 28.73 -16.44 27.38
N GLU A 92 28.47 -15.14 27.36
CA GLU A 92 27.20 -14.59 27.84
C GLU A 92 26.13 -14.61 26.74
N GLN A 93 24.95 -15.10 27.09
CA GLN A 93 23.76 -15.00 26.25
C GLN A 93 22.56 -14.53 27.09
N PRO A 94 21.99 -13.34 26.79
CA PRO A 94 20.80 -12.89 27.47
C PRO A 94 19.62 -13.79 27.10
N LEU A 95 18.93 -14.28 28.12
CA LEU A 95 17.68 -15.02 27.97
C LEU A 95 16.64 -14.12 27.30
N ARG A 96 16.11 -14.58 26.17
CA ARG A 96 15.03 -13.89 25.45
C ARG A 96 13.77 -14.73 25.49
N LYS A 97 12.64 -14.06 25.69
CA LYS A 97 11.33 -14.69 25.54
C LYS A 97 11.18 -15.20 24.10
N LYS A 98 10.84 -16.48 23.96
CA LYS A 98 10.71 -17.15 22.66
C LYS A 98 9.55 -16.60 21.81
N ARG A 99 8.47 -16.14 22.44
CA ARG A 99 7.28 -15.56 21.78
C ARG A 99 7.45 -14.05 21.61
N GLN A 100 6.81 -13.47 20.59
CA GLN A 100 6.86 -12.03 20.34
C GLN A 100 6.15 -11.17 21.41
N GLY A 101 5.32 -11.78 22.25
CA GLY A 101 4.54 -11.09 23.28
C GLY A 101 3.32 -10.38 22.69
N ARG A 102 2.66 -9.56 23.51
CA ARG A 102 1.57 -8.68 23.07
C ARG A 102 2.07 -7.71 22.01
N SER A 103 1.20 -7.32 21.10
CA SER A 103 1.57 -6.48 19.96
C SER A 103 0.56 -5.35 19.76
N LEU A 104 1.01 -4.26 19.15
CA LEU A 104 0.21 -3.13 18.68
C LEU A 104 0.19 -3.16 17.15
N HIS A 105 -1.01 -3.12 16.57
CA HIS A 105 -1.19 -2.91 15.15
C HIS A 105 -1.36 -1.41 14.90
N VAL A 106 -0.49 -0.81 14.10
CA VAL A 106 -0.48 0.64 13.84
C VAL A 106 -0.73 0.89 12.36
N SER A 107 -1.64 1.79 12.03
CA SER A 107 -1.92 2.26 10.66
C SER A 107 -1.60 3.75 10.53
N LYS A 108 -0.89 4.13 9.46
CA LYS A 108 -0.39 5.50 9.29
C LYS A 108 -0.60 6.03 7.88
N PHE A 109 -1.01 7.29 7.79
CA PHE A 109 -0.97 8.09 6.57
C PHE A 109 0.12 9.17 6.69
N LEU A 110 0.96 9.29 5.66
CA LEU A 110 2.01 10.31 5.58
C LEU A 110 1.91 11.11 4.29
N THR A 111 2.41 12.35 4.34
CA THR A 111 2.66 13.19 3.16
C THR A 111 4.05 13.80 3.30
N ASP A 112 4.69 14.15 2.20
CA ASP A 112 5.94 14.93 2.20
C ASP A 112 5.71 16.44 2.43
N VAL A 113 4.45 16.88 2.39
CA VAL A 113 4.04 18.28 2.62
C VAL A 113 3.86 18.62 4.09
N CYS A 114 3.21 17.75 4.89
CA CYS A 114 3.00 17.96 6.33
C CYS A 114 3.54 16.83 7.24
N GLY A 115 4.08 15.77 6.64
CA GLY A 115 4.68 14.65 7.36
C GLY A 115 3.61 13.65 7.78
N ARG A 116 2.87 13.95 8.84
CA ARG A 116 1.96 13.00 9.51
C ARG A 116 0.52 13.44 9.33
N LEU A 117 -0.22 12.78 8.44
CA LEU A 117 -1.61 13.14 8.15
C LEU A 117 -2.59 12.50 9.13
N ALA A 118 -2.58 11.17 9.25
CA ALA A 118 -3.47 10.44 10.16
C ALA A 118 -2.73 9.27 10.82
N LEU A 119 -3.19 8.86 12.00
CA LEU A 119 -2.63 7.75 12.77
C LEU A 119 -3.76 7.04 13.52
N ALA A 120 -3.72 5.71 13.49
CA ALA A 120 -4.58 4.86 14.29
C ALA A 120 -3.77 3.67 14.80
N TRP A 121 -4.10 3.16 15.98
CA TRP A 121 -3.53 1.92 16.48
C TRP A 121 -4.55 1.17 17.32
N LYS A 122 -4.39 -0.14 17.39
CA LYS A 122 -5.13 -1.01 18.30
C LYS A 122 -4.20 -2.08 18.88
N GLU A 123 -4.59 -2.64 20.01
CA GLU A 123 -3.99 -3.88 20.45
C GLU A 123 -4.24 -4.97 19.41
N TYR A 124 -3.21 -5.77 19.15
CA TYR A 124 -3.29 -6.86 18.18
C TYR A 124 -4.05 -8.04 18.80
N ASP A 125 -5.37 -8.03 18.63
CA ASP A 125 -6.29 -9.14 18.91
C ASP A 125 -6.74 -9.88 17.63
N GLY A 126 -6.27 -9.40 16.47
CA GLY A 126 -6.61 -9.90 15.15
C GLY A 126 -6.02 -9.02 14.04
N TRP A 127 -6.44 -9.29 12.80
CA TRP A 127 -5.99 -8.54 11.63
C TRP A 127 -6.60 -7.13 11.58
N TRP A 128 -5.89 -6.20 10.92
CA TRP A 128 -6.47 -4.93 10.49
C TRP A 128 -7.39 -5.23 9.31
N THR A 129 -8.69 -4.96 9.45
CA THR A 129 -9.66 -5.32 8.41
C THR A 129 -9.86 -4.18 7.44
N ALA A 130 -10.44 -4.50 6.27
CA ALA A 130 -10.83 -3.51 5.29
C ALA A 130 -11.77 -2.44 5.87
N GLU A 131 -12.69 -2.82 6.78
CA GLU A 131 -13.60 -1.84 7.40
C GLU A 131 -12.84 -0.82 8.27
N HIS A 132 -11.81 -1.27 9.01
CA HIS A 132 -10.99 -0.36 9.82
C HIS A 132 -10.24 0.65 8.96
N LEU A 133 -9.64 0.19 7.86
CA LEU A 133 -8.95 1.08 6.93
C LEU A 133 -9.92 2.06 6.26
N HIS A 134 -11.07 1.56 5.81
CA HIS A 134 -12.10 2.38 5.19
C HIS A 134 -12.62 3.47 6.12
N ALA A 135 -12.93 3.12 7.38
CA ALA A 135 -13.32 4.09 8.40
C ALA A 135 -12.20 5.12 8.65
N GLN A 136 -10.94 4.69 8.71
CA GLN A 136 -9.82 5.60 8.87
C GLN A 136 -9.66 6.57 7.69
N VAL A 137 -9.85 6.12 6.45
CA VAL A 137 -9.79 6.97 5.26
C VAL A 137 -10.93 7.98 5.27
N ARG A 138 -12.17 7.50 5.45
CA ARG A 138 -13.39 8.31 5.40
C ARG A 138 -13.47 9.31 6.55
N ASP A 139 -13.20 8.88 7.78
CA ASP A 139 -13.48 9.66 8.98
C ASP A 139 -12.28 10.48 9.46
N LYS A 140 -11.06 10.16 8.97
CA LYS A 140 -9.84 10.86 9.40
C LYS A 140 -9.02 11.37 8.23
N ALA A 141 -8.53 10.50 7.35
CA ALA A 141 -7.52 10.90 6.37
C ALA A 141 -8.05 11.95 5.37
N ILE A 142 -9.24 11.73 4.79
CA ILE A 142 -9.86 12.68 3.86
C ILE A 142 -10.23 13.99 4.56
N PRO A 143 -10.98 14.01 5.67
CA PRO A 143 -11.33 15.27 6.34
C PRO A 143 -10.12 16.11 6.77
N ILE A 144 -9.08 15.47 7.31
CA ILE A 144 -7.85 16.16 7.71
C ILE A 144 -7.14 16.73 6.47
N PHE A 145 -7.07 15.96 5.38
CA PHE A 145 -6.47 16.43 4.13
C PHE A 145 -7.21 17.64 3.57
N THR A 146 -8.53 17.55 3.43
CA THR A 146 -9.37 18.64 2.89
C THR A 146 -9.24 19.91 3.72
N ALA A 147 -9.18 19.79 5.05
CA ALA A 147 -8.99 20.93 5.94
C ALA A 147 -7.59 21.54 5.83
N GLN A 148 -6.56 20.71 5.65
CA GLN A 148 -5.16 21.15 5.65
C GLN A 148 -4.69 21.69 4.28
N PHE A 149 -5.26 21.19 3.19
CA PHE A 149 -4.85 21.52 1.82
C PHE A 149 -6.04 21.89 0.94
N PRO A 150 -6.74 23.01 1.26
CA PRO A 150 -7.83 23.47 0.41
C PRO A 150 -7.33 23.77 -1.01
N GLY A 151 -8.03 23.27 -2.02
CA GLY A 151 -7.68 23.45 -3.43
C GLY A 151 -6.60 22.50 -3.96
N ALA A 152 -6.13 21.54 -3.16
CA ALA A 152 -5.27 20.46 -3.62
C ALA A 152 -6.06 19.15 -3.75
N GLN A 153 -5.63 18.28 -4.66
CA GLN A 153 -6.12 16.92 -4.81
C GLN A 153 -5.16 15.95 -4.12
N ALA A 154 -5.68 14.98 -3.37
CA ALA A 154 -4.88 13.89 -2.84
C ALA A 154 -4.70 12.77 -3.88
N LEU A 155 -3.51 12.19 -3.90
CA LEU A 155 -3.20 10.92 -4.55
C LEU A 155 -2.94 9.88 -3.46
N PHE A 156 -3.93 9.06 -3.11
CA PHE A 156 -3.79 8.04 -2.09
C PHE A 156 -3.12 6.79 -2.65
N GLY A 157 -1.96 6.43 -2.09
CA GLY A 157 -1.21 5.23 -2.46
C GLY A 157 -1.39 4.10 -1.46
N PHE A 158 -1.85 2.95 -1.95
CA PHE A 158 -2.04 1.72 -1.17
C PHE A 158 -1.23 0.56 -1.75
N ASP A 159 -0.79 -0.36 -0.91
CA ASP A 159 -0.25 -1.63 -1.39
C ASP A 159 -1.37 -2.56 -1.93
N ASN A 160 -0.99 -3.66 -2.55
CA ASN A 160 -1.93 -4.64 -3.11
C ASN A 160 -2.43 -5.66 -2.07
N ALA A 161 -2.52 -5.29 -0.79
CA ALA A 161 -3.09 -6.16 0.23
C ALA A 161 -4.57 -6.46 -0.05
N THR A 162 -5.02 -7.66 0.32
CA THR A 162 -6.40 -8.09 0.12
C THR A 162 -7.42 -7.23 0.88
N SER A 163 -7.02 -6.63 2.01
CA SER A 163 -7.81 -5.63 2.74
C SER A 163 -8.05 -4.37 1.93
N HIS A 164 -7.09 -3.95 1.09
CA HIS A 164 -7.19 -2.74 0.26
C HIS A 164 -8.04 -2.98 -0.98
N ALA A 165 -8.07 -4.23 -1.46
CA ALA A 165 -8.89 -4.68 -2.59
C ALA A 165 -10.34 -5.07 -2.19
N ALA A 166 -10.77 -4.75 -0.96
CA ALA A 166 -12.10 -5.10 -0.50
C ALA A 166 -13.19 -4.30 -1.24
N PHE A 167 -14.19 -5.02 -1.75
CA PHE A 167 -15.41 -4.42 -2.29
C PHE A 167 -16.41 -4.10 -1.18
N ALA A 168 -17.29 -3.14 -1.45
CA ALA A 168 -18.43 -2.85 -0.58
C ALA A 168 -19.28 -4.12 -0.31
N GLY A 169 -20.01 -4.14 0.79
CA GLY A 169 -20.86 -5.29 1.14
C GLY A 169 -21.94 -5.58 0.10
N ASP A 170 -22.45 -4.53 -0.54
CA ASP A 170 -23.48 -4.53 -1.58
C ASP A 170 -22.90 -4.50 -3.01
N ALA A 171 -21.59 -4.71 -3.18
CA ALA A 171 -20.93 -4.67 -4.47
C ALA A 171 -21.38 -5.80 -5.42
N LEU A 172 -21.54 -5.46 -6.70
CA LEU A 172 -21.76 -6.30 -7.87
C LEU A 172 -20.54 -7.18 -8.20
N VAL A 173 -20.31 -8.23 -7.40
CA VAL A 173 -19.20 -9.16 -7.59
C VAL A 173 -19.71 -10.54 -8.00
N ALA A 174 -19.59 -10.92 -9.28
CA ALA A 174 -20.00 -12.23 -9.82
C ALA A 174 -19.61 -13.41 -8.91
N LYS A 175 -18.34 -13.41 -8.45
CA LYS A 175 -17.79 -14.48 -7.64
C LYS A 175 -18.49 -14.67 -6.29
N ARG A 176 -19.25 -13.66 -5.83
CA ARG A 176 -20.04 -13.71 -4.59
C ARG A 176 -21.50 -14.11 -4.84
N MET A 177 -21.94 -14.25 -6.09
CA MET A 177 -23.28 -14.68 -6.42
C MET A 177 -23.37 -16.20 -6.52
N TYR A 178 -24.44 -16.77 -5.98
CA TYR A 178 -24.79 -18.18 -6.09
C TYR A 178 -25.62 -18.42 -7.34
N LEU A 179 -25.73 -19.70 -7.72
CA LEU A 179 -26.56 -20.09 -8.86
C LEU A 179 -28.04 -19.78 -8.60
N GLY A 180 -28.53 -20.14 -7.42
CA GLY A 180 -29.90 -19.89 -6.95
C GLY A 180 -30.01 -18.68 -6.02
N PRO A 181 -31.24 -18.27 -5.68
CA PRO A 181 -31.48 -17.09 -4.86
C PRO A 181 -31.27 -17.34 -3.35
N GLY A 182 -31.02 -16.27 -2.60
CA GLY A 182 -30.92 -16.32 -1.13
C GLY A 182 -29.61 -16.91 -0.59
N GLY A 183 -29.69 -17.58 0.56
CA GLY A 183 -28.54 -18.14 1.27
C GLY A 183 -27.61 -17.07 1.87
N LYS A 184 -26.32 -17.39 1.96
CA LYS A 184 -25.26 -16.46 2.41
C LYS A 184 -24.80 -15.48 1.31
N GLN A 185 -25.49 -15.41 0.17
CA GLN A 185 -25.19 -14.43 -0.87
C GLN A 185 -25.45 -13.00 -0.35
N PRO A 186 -24.57 -12.03 -0.63
CA PRO A 186 -24.82 -10.63 -0.28
C PRO A 186 -25.99 -10.05 -1.08
N LYS A 187 -26.74 -9.12 -0.44
CA LYS A 187 -27.70 -8.26 -1.13
C LYS A 187 -26.94 -7.19 -1.91
N MET A 188 -26.83 -7.36 -3.22
CA MET A 188 -26.09 -6.44 -4.08
C MET A 188 -26.96 -5.25 -4.50
N ARG A 189 -26.34 -4.10 -4.77
CA ARG A 189 -26.99 -2.89 -5.26
C ARG A 189 -27.56 -3.08 -6.67
N PRO A 190 -28.60 -2.31 -7.07
CA PRO A 190 -29.09 -2.34 -8.44
C PRO A 190 -28.02 -1.84 -9.42
N THR A 191 -28.16 -2.23 -10.69
CA THR A 191 -27.23 -1.86 -11.76
C THR A 191 -27.99 -1.61 -13.07
N THR A 192 -27.27 -1.33 -14.15
CA THR A 192 -27.82 -1.31 -15.49
C THR A 192 -27.10 -2.34 -16.38
N TYR A 193 -27.72 -2.75 -17.48
CA TYR A 193 -27.09 -3.60 -18.49
C TYR A 193 -27.51 -3.18 -19.91
N GLY A 194 -26.68 -3.49 -20.90
CA GLY A 194 -26.93 -3.09 -22.29
C GLY A 194 -27.08 -1.57 -22.42
N ASP A 195 -28.15 -1.13 -23.07
CA ASP A 195 -28.51 0.28 -23.29
C ASP A 195 -29.11 0.93 -22.02
N ASN A 196 -28.39 0.86 -20.90
CA ASN A 196 -28.81 1.38 -19.59
C ASN A 196 -30.11 0.80 -19.03
N VAL A 197 -30.45 -0.44 -19.40
CA VAL A 197 -31.66 -1.11 -18.88
C VAL A 197 -31.48 -1.39 -17.39
N PRO A 198 -32.38 -0.92 -16.51
CA PRO A 198 -32.27 -1.17 -15.07
C PRO A 198 -32.32 -2.66 -14.74
N GLN A 199 -31.44 -3.09 -13.83
CA GLN A 199 -31.36 -4.44 -13.29
C GLN A 199 -31.42 -4.38 -11.76
N SER A 200 -32.50 -4.91 -11.19
CA SER A 200 -32.52 -5.22 -9.76
C SER A 200 -31.77 -6.52 -9.47
N MET A 201 -30.97 -6.52 -8.40
CA MET A 201 -30.23 -7.69 -7.90
C MET A 201 -30.93 -8.39 -6.72
N VAL A 202 -32.08 -7.84 -6.29
CA VAL A 202 -32.90 -8.35 -5.18
C VAL A 202 -34.34 -8.45 -5.67
N TYR A 203 -35.07 -9.49 -5.27
CA TYR A 203 -36.50 -9.57 -5.57
C TYR A 203 -37.26 -8.48 -4.82
N SER A 204 -38.25 -7.88 -5.48
CA SER A 204 -39.14 -6.88 -4.87
C SER A 204 -39.87 -7.49 -3.66
N ASP A 205 -40.29 -6.63 -2.73
CA ASP A 205 -41.13 -7.05 -1.62
C ASP A 205 -42.53 -7.50 -2.10
N ASP A 206 -42.96 -7.06 -3.30
CA ASP A 206 -44.21 -7.47 -3.93
C ASP A 206 -44.03 -8.62 -4.95
N TYR A 207 -42.92 -9.36 -4.89
CA TYR A 207 -42.63 -10.42 -5.85
C TYR A 207 -43.66 -11.57 -5.75
N GLU A 208 -44.04 -12.15 -6.91
CA GLU A 208 -45.11 -13.16 -7.02
C GLU A 208 -44.87 -14.37 -6.10
N ASN A 209 -43.62 -14.83 -6.01
CA ASN A 209 -43.26 -15.89 -5.08
C ASN A 209 -42.88 -15.29 -3.72
N GLU A 210 -43.74 -15.52 -2.72
CA GLU A 210 -43.57 -14.96 -1.37
C GLU A 210 -42.27 -15.38 -0.71
N GLU A 211 -41.79 -16.60 -0.98
CA GLU A 211 -40.55 -17.10 -0.40
C GLU A 211 -39.30 -16.38 -0.94
N LEU A 212 -39.41 -15.70 -2.08
CA LEU A 212 -38.30 -15.01 -2.73
C LEU A 212 -38.24 -13.51 -2.41
N ARG A 213 -39.32 -12.93 -1.86
CA ARG A 213 -39.40 -11.51 -1.51
C ARG A 213 -38.20 -11.05 -0.67
N GLY A 214 -37.56 -9.96 -1.09
CA GLY A 214 -36.40 -9.39 -0.41
C GLY A 214 -35.12 -10.25 -0.43
N LYS A 215 -35.13 -11.44 -1.07
CA LYS A 215 -33.94 -12.29 -1.22
C LYS A 215 -33.07 -11.82 -2.39
N PRO A 216 -31.73 -11.94 -2.27
CA PRO A 216 -30.82 -11.66 -3.37
C PRO A 216 -31.03 -12.66 -4.52
N LYS A 217 -31.04 -12.16 -5.76
CA LYS A 217 -31.18 -12.97 -6.97
C LYS A 217 -29.90 -13.76 -7.25
N GLY A 218 -30.03 -15.02 -7.61
CA GLY A 218 -28.89 -15.82 -8.09
C GLY A 218 -28.49 -15.43 -9.51
N ILE A 219 -27.30 -15.88 -9.94
CA ILE A 219 -26.76 -15.69 -11.29
C ILE A 219 -27.75 -16.18 -12.35
N LYS A 220 -28.42 -17.31 -12.11
CA LYS A 220 -29.38 -17.89 -13.06
C LYS A 220 -30.52 -16.92 -13.34
N ALA A 221 -31.14 -16.36 -12.30
CA ALA A 221 -32.25 -15.42 -12.43
C ALA A 221 -31.83 -14.16 -13.19
N VAL A 222 -30.68 -13.56 -12.83
CA VAL A 222 -30.17 -12.35 -13.49
C VAL A 222 -29.84 -12.61 -14.97
N LEU A 223 -29.23 -13.74 -15.31
CA LEU A 223 -28.94 -14.07 -16.70
C LEU A 223 -30.19 -14.44 -17.49
N SER A 224 -31.17 -15.10 -16.87
CA SER A 224 -32.45 -15.40 -17.50
C SER A 224 -33.22 -14.12 -17.83
N GLU A 225 -33.24 -13.13 -16.91
CA GLU A 225 -33.84 -11.81 -17.12
C GLU A 225 -33.19 -11.04 -18.28
N ARG A 226 -31.90 -11.30 -18.53
CA ARG A 226 -31.14 -10.70 -19.65
C ARG A 226 -31.23 -11.49 -20.96
N GLY A 227 -31.91 -12.64 -20.97
CA GLY A 227 -31.93 -13.55 -22.13
C GLY A 227 -30.58 -14.22 -22.43
N LEU A 228 -29.64 -14.23 -21.48
CA LEU A 228 -28.28 -14.75 -21.65
C LEU A 228 -28.08 -16.15 -21.06
N TRP A 229 -29.07 -16.69 -20.36
CA TRP A 229 -28.94 -17.99 -19.70
C TRP A 229 -28.96 -19.15 -20.70
N GLN A 230 -27.88 -19.95 -20.72
CA GLN A 230 -27.79 -21.17 -21.53
C GLN A 230 -27.17 -22.32 -20.72
N PRO A 231 -27.56 -23.59 -20.95
CA PRO A 231 -26.89 -24.74 -20.35
C PRO A 231 -25.40 -24.78 -20.74
N GLY A 232 -24.50 -24.90 -19.76
CA GLY A 232 -23.06 -24.97 -20.01
C GLY A 232 -22.35 -23.61 -20.20
N LEU A 233 -23.04 -22.50 -19.95
CA LEU A 233 -22.46 -21.15 -20.08
C LEU A 233 -21.31 -20.92 -19.08
N CYS A 234 -20.16 -20.48 -19.59
CA CYS A 234 -19.08 -19.93 -18.77
C CYS A 234 -19.30 -18.42 -18.63
N LEU A 235 -19.32 -17.92 -17.39
CA LEU A 235 -19.68 -16.53 -17.09
C LEU A 235 -18.70 -15.54 -17.73
N PRO A 236 -19.15 -14.63 -18.63
CA PRO A 236 -18.38 -13.44 -18.93
C PRO A 236 -18.30 -12.59 -17.66
N GLY A 237 -17.09 -12.17 -17.27
CA GLY A 237 -16.90 -11.35 -16.07
C GLY A 237 -17.72 -10.06 -16.15
N PHE A 238 -18.34 -9.64 -15.04
CA PHE A 238 -18.90 -8.29 -14.96
C PHE A 238 -17.80 -7.25 -15.20
N VAL A 239 -18.19 -6.05 -15.68
CA VAL A 239 -17.30 -4.88 -15.69
C VAL A 239 -16.66 -4.76 -14.32
N ALA A 240 -15.32 -4.64 -14.28
CA ALA A 240 -14.56 -4.65 -13.03
C ALA A 240 -15.09 -3.54 -12.10
N GLN A 241 -15.72 -3.94 -11.00
CA GLN A 241 -16.16 -2.98 -10.00
C GLN A 241 -14.94 -2.38 -9.30
N ARG A 242 -15.05 -1.11 -8.89
CA ARG A 242 -14.04 -0.45 -8.08
C ARG A 242 -14.04 -0.98 -6.65
N GLY A 243 -12.87 -1.01 -6.01
CA GLY A 243 -12.78 -1.32 -4.59
C GLY A 243 -13.51 -0.26 -3.75
N LEU A 244 -13.93 -0.60 -2.54
CA LEU A 244 -14.64 0.34 -1.65
C LEU A 244 -13.81 1.60 -1.35
N LEU A 245 -12.50 1.44 -1.17
CA LEU A 245 -11.58 2.57 -0.97
C LEU A 245 -11.55 3.50 -2.19
N GLU A 246 -11.50 2.92 -3.40
CA GLU A 246 -11.48 3.68 -4.64
C GLU A 246 -12.81 4.43 -4.84
N GLU A 247 -13.95 3.79 -4.53
CA GLU A 247 -15.27 4.45 -4.56
C GLU A 247 -15.28 5.68 -3.63
N VAL A 248 -14.88 5.54 -2.36
CA VAL A 248 -14.93 6.65 -1.39
C VAL A 248 -13.94 7.76 -1.69
N ILE A 249 -12.71 7.43 -2.05
CA ILE A 249 -11.68 8.43 -2.35
C ILE A 249 -12.04 9.19 -3.62
N THR A 250 -12.54 8.51 -4.65
CA THR A 250 -12.97 9.16 -5.90
C THR A 250 -14.21 10.02 -5.69
N ALA A 251 -15.18 9.55 -4.88
CA ALA A 251 -16.36 10.33 -4.52
C ALA A 251 -16.01 11.62 -3.76
N ALA A 252 -14.90 11.63 -3.01
CA ALA A 252 -14.35 12.82 -2.37
C ALA A 252 -13.53 13.72 -3.31
N GLY A 253 -13.47 13.42 -4.61
CA GLY A 253 -12.72 14.20 -5.60
C GLY A 253 -11.21 13.93 -5.62
N HIS A 254 -10.75 12.84 -4.99
CA HIS A 254 -9.34 12.47 -4.92
C HIS A 254 -9.00 11.28 -5.83
N LYS A 255 -7.71 10.99 -5.99
CA LYS A 255 -7.21 9.91 -6.84
C LYS A 255 -6.62 8.78 -6.00
N VAL A 256 -6.65 7.56 -6.53
CA VAL A 256 -6.04 6.37 -5.92
C VAL A 256 -4.99 5.80 -6.86
N ILE A 257 -3.87 5.33 -6.28
CA ILE A 257 -2.86 4.53 -6.97
C ILE A 257 -2.57 3.26 -6.16
N SER A 258 -2.30 2.18 -6.87
CA SER A 258 -1.83 0.93 -6.28
C SER A 258 -0.32 0.82 -6.47
N TYR A 259 0.40 0.52 -5.41
CA TYR A 259 1.84 0.30 -5.49
C TYR A 259 2.16 -1.06 -6.11
N LEU A 260 3.32 -1.11 -6.75
CA LEU A 260 3.91 -2.33 -7.28
C LEU A 260 4.14 -3.39 -6.22
N LYS A 261 3.83 -4.64 -6.58
CA LYS A 261 4.29 -5.79 -5.78
C LYS A 261 5.81 -5.84 -5.80
N PHE A 262 6.39 -6.27 -4.68
CA PHE A 262 7.83 -6.39 -4.45
C PHE A 262 8.63 -5.08 -4.40
N HIS A 263 8.08 -3.94 -4.81
CA HIS A 263 8.79 -2.64 -4.84
C HIS A 263 8.51 -1.76 -3.61
N CYS A 264 8.82 -2.25 -2.41
CA CYS A 264 8.59 -1.51 -1.16
C CYS A 264 9.35 -0.17 -1.08
N GLU A 265 10.44 -0.01 -1.84
CA GLU A 265 11.19 1.23 -1.99
C GLU A 265 10.39 2.36 -2.67
N LEU A 266 9.32 2.03 -3.39
CA LEU A 266 8.43 3.01 -3.99
C LEU A 266 7.37 3.55 -3.03
N ASN A 267 7.25 2.94 -1.84
CA ASN A 267 6.33 3.39 -0.81
C ASN A 267 7.12 3.91 0.41
N TYR A 268 7.31 5.23 0.54
CA TYR A 268 8.26 5.77 1.53
C TYR A 268 7.83 5.59 2.99
N VAL A 269 6.57 5.25 3.27
CA VAL A 269 6.11 4.85 4.61
C VAL A 269 6.87 3.62 5.14
N GLU A 270 7.39 2.75 4.27
CA GLU A 270 8.22 1.60 4.68
C GLU A 270 9.56 2.06 5.29
N ASN A 271 10.13 3.16 4.82
CA ASN A 271 11.31 3.76 5.45
C ASN A 271 10.95 4.35 6.82
N PHE A 272 9.78 4.96 6.95
CA PHE A 272 9.26 5.46 8.22
C PHE A 272 9.09 4.32 9.23
N TRP A 273 8.49 3.20 8.83
CA TRP A 273 8.38 2.01 9.67
C TRP A 273 9.72 1.41 10.03
N GLY A 274 10.68 1.40 9.09
CA GLY A 274 12.05 0.98 9.37
C GLY A 274 12.70 1.80 10.48
N ALA A 275 12.59 3.13 10.42
CA ALA A 275 13.10 4.04 11.45
C ALA A 275 12.38 3.85 12.79
N ALA A 276 11.05 3.76 12.77
CA ALA A 276 10.26 3.56 13.99
C ALA A 276 10.61 2.23 14.66
N LYS A 277 10.70 1.15 13.89
CA LYS A 277 11.11 -0.18 14.40
C LYS A 277 12.53 -0.17 14.98
N GLN A 278 13.44 0.58 14.37
CA GLN A 278 14.79 0.71 14.90
C GLN A 278 14.77 1.41 16.27
N TYR A 279 14.00 2.48 16.41
CA TYR A 279 13.82 3.16 17.69
C TYR A 279 13.19 2.22 18.73
N THR A 280 12.05 1.59 18.41
CA THR A 280 11.37 0.70 19.38
C THR A 280 12.26 -0.44 19.84
N ARG A 281 13.07 -1.03 18.94
CA ARG A 281 14.03 -2.09 19.30
C ARG A 281 15.12 -1.60 20.24
N LYS A 282 15.58 -0.35 20.06
CA LYS A 282 16.61 0.25 20.90
C LYS A 282 16.12 0.53 22.32
N HIS A 283 14.85 0.89 22.46
CA HIS A 283 14.21 1.25 23.73
C HIS A 283 13.30 0.13 24.29
N CYS A 284 13.43 -1.10 23.76
CA CYS A 284 12.61 -2.22 24.17
C CYS A 284 13.00 -2.71 25.57
N ASN A 285 12.08 -2.58 26.53
CA ASN A 285 12.25 -3.09 27.90
C ASN A 285 11.53 -4.45 28.12
N TYR A 286 11.07 -5.11 27.04
CA TYR A 286 10.39 -6.40 27.08
C TYR A 286 9.10 -6.46 27.91
N SER A 287 8.42 -5.30 28.06
CA SER A 287 7.14 -5.17 28.75
C SER A 287 6.04 -4.62 27.83
N TRP A 288 4.78 -4.93 28.16
CA TRP A 288 3.64 -4.39 27.42
C TRP A 288 3.47 -2.88 27.63
N ALA A 289 3.55 -2.41 28.87
CA ALA A 289 3.47 -0.98 29.18
C ALA A 289 4.59 -0.20 28.47
N GLY A 290 5.81 -0.71 28.51
CA GLY A 290 6.94 -0.10 27.79
C GLY A 290 6.72 -0.05 26.28
N LEU A 291 6.09 -1.07 25.67
CA LEU A 291 5.73 -1.01 24.26
C LEU A 291 4.71 0.12 23.97
N GLN A 292 3.68 0.26 24.82
CA GLN A 292 2.65 1.29 24.68
C GLN A 292 3.22 2.71 24.77
N GLU A 293 4.25 2.93 25.57
CA GLU A 293 4.96 4.22 25.68
C GLU A 293 5.98 4.43 24.55
N THR A 294 6.69 3.37 24.16
CA THR A 294 7.79 3.44 23.20
C THR A 294 7.28 3.64 21.78
N VAL A 295 6.15 3.06 21.39
CA VAL A 295 5.62 3.18 20.03
C VAL A 295 5.27 4.64 19.68
N PRO A 296 4.49 5.39 20.48
CA PRO A 296 4.27 6.81 20.26
C PRO A 296 5.57 7.63 20.26
N SER A 297 6.48 7.34 21.18
CA SER A 297 7.80 8.00 21.26
C SER A 297 8.63 7.78 19.98
N ALA A 298 8.60 6.56 19.43
CA ALA A 298 9.25 6.22 18.18
C ALA A 298 8.67 7.01 17.01
N MET A 299 7.34 7.11 16.92
CA MET A 299 6.69 7.91 15.88
C MET A 299 7.11 9.38 16.01
N SER A 300 7.11 9.93 17.22
CA SER A 300 7.50 11.30 17.52
C SER A 300 8.96 11.61 17.21
N SER A 301 9.86 10.64 17.41
CA SER A 301 11.30 10.77 17.15
C SER A 301 11.64 11.06 15.68
N ILE A 302 10.77 10.68 14.74
CA ILE A 302 11.03 10.83 13.30
C ILE A 302 10.66 12.24 12.88
N SER A 303 11.67 13.07 12.64
CA SER A 303 11.48 14.46 12.22
C SER A 303 10.83 14.57 10.85
N PHE A 304 10.15 15.69 10.61
CA PHE A 304 9.52 15.98 9.33
C PHE A 304 10.53 16.00 8.17
N THR A 305 11.71 16.59 8.38
CA THR A 305 12.85 16.55 7.44
C THR A 305 13.23 15.12 7.06
N THR A 306 13.17 14.18 8.00
CA THR A 306 13.47 12.76 7.73
C THR A 306 12.41 12.12 6.83
N ILE A 307 11.12 12.47 7.03
CA ILE A 307 10.02 12.01 6.17
C ILE A 307 10.22 12.51 4.73
N ARG A 308 10.53 13.80 4.55
CA ARG A 308 10.86 14.35 3.21
C ARG A 308 12.04 13.63 2.56
N ARG A 309 13.10 13.36 3.32
CA ARG A 309 14.26 12.58 2.81
C ARG A 309 13.87 11.18 2.35
N PHE A 310 12.88 10.54 2.99
CA PHE A 310 12.34 9.26 2.54
C PHE A 310 11.56 9.40 1.23
N ALA A 311 10.69 10.40 1.11
CA ALA A 311 9.98 10.68 -0.15
C ALA A 311 10.94 10.96 -1.31
N CYS A 312 11.98 11.78 -1.11
CA CYS A 312 13.00 12.02 -2.14
C CYS A 312 13.81 10.76 -2.48
N LYS A 313 14.01 9.83 -1.53
CA LYS A 313 14.63 8.54 -1.81
C LYS A 313 13.76 7.70 -2.75
N THR A 314 12.46 7.68 -2.54
CA THR A 314 11.50 7.02 -3.42
C THR A 314 11.48 7.65 -4.82
N GLN A 315 11.48 8.98 -4.92
CA GLN A 315 11.58 9.66 -6.22
C GLN A 315 12.85 9.29 -6.98
N ARG A 316 14.00 9.18 -6.30
CA ARG A 316 15.24 8.69 -6.91
C ARG A 316 15.13 7.25 -7.43
N TYR A 317 14.45 6.37 -6.72
CA TYR A 317 14.19 5.00 -7.22
C TYR A 317 13.34 5.04 -8.48
N MET A 318 12.27 5.84 -8.51
CA MET A 318 11.45 6.01 -9.72
C MET A 318 12.28 6.52 -10.90
N ASP A 319 13.12 7.54 -10.69
CA ASP A 319 14.02 8.10 -11.70
C ASP A 319 15.04 7.07 -12.24
N VAL A 320 15.52 6.17 -11.38
CA VAL A 320 16.43 5.07 -11.75
C VAL A 320 15.72 4.02 -12.58
N TYR A 321 14.50 3.64 -12.18
CA TYR A 321 13.71 2.67 -12.93
C TYR A 321 13.28 3.21 -14.31
N ARG A 322 12.99 4.51 -14.42
CA ARG A 322 12.76 5.18 -15.72
C ARG A 322 13.98 5.10 -16.64
N LYS A 323 15.18 5.05 -16.06
CA LYS A 323 16.44 4.84 -16.78
C LYS A 323 16.80 3.37 -16.99
N ILE A 324 15.84 2.44 -16.82
CA ILE A 324 16.00 1.00 -17.09
C ILE A 324 16.94 0.30 -16.09
N LEU A 325 17.41 0.98 -15.05
CA LEU A 325 18.23 0.37 -14.01
C LEU A 325 17.34 -0.28 -12.96
N SER A 326 17.62 -1.54 -12.62
CA SER A 326 16.83 -2.28 -11.63
C SER A 326 17.69 -3.07 -10.63
N GLY A 327 17.04 -3.66 -9.63
CA GLY A 327 17.67 -4.50 -8.60
C GLY A 327 18.88 -3.85 -7.92
N LYS A 328 20.03 -4.55 -7.93
CA LYS A 328 21.26 -4.08 -7.26
C LYS A 328 21.86 -2.84 -7.92
N ALA A 329 21.76 -2.72 -9.24
CA ALA A 329 22.24 -1.55 -9.96
C ALA A 329 21.46 -0.30 -9.53
N ALA A 330 20.13 -0.45 -9.37
CA ALA A 330 19.29 0.61 -8.86
C ALA A 330 19.67 1.02 -7.42
N GLU A 331 19.83 0.04 -6.52
CA GLU A 331 20.25 0.30 -5.14
C GLU A 331 21.60 1.02 -5.07
N TYR A 332 22.57 0.62 -5.91
CA TYR A 332 23.88 1.27 -6.00
C TYR A 332 23.75 2.72 -6.47
N ALA A 333 23.01 2.98 -7.55
CA ALA A 333 22.82 4.32 -8.08
C ALA A 333 22.18 5.26 -7.04
N VAL A 334 21.12 4.82 -6.36
CA VAL A 334 20.46 5.60 -5.31
C VAL A 334 21.39 5.92 -4.14
N LYS A 335 22.28 4.98 -3.76
CA LYS A 335 23.28 5.20 -2.71
C LYS A 335 24.36 6.18 -3.14
N LYS A 336 24.89 6.05 -4.36
CA LYS A 336 25.95 6.91 -4.90
C LYS A 336 25.50 8.36 -5.04
N TYR A 337 24.28 8.59 -5.50
CA TYR A 337 23.74 9.92 -5.79
C TYR A 337 22.75 10.40 -4.72
N ARG A 338 23.00 10.08 -3.45
CA ARG A 338 22.09 10.42 -2.33
C ARG A 338 21.87 11.93 -2.16
N SER A 339 22.86 12.75 -2.53
CA SER A 339 22.78 14.22 -2.52
C SER A 339 22.04 14.82 -3.71
N HIS A 340 21.81 14.03 -4.76
CA HIS A 340 21.16 14.50 -5.97
C HIS A 340 19.66 14.20 -5.93
N ARG A 341 18.90 15.03 -6.64
CA ARG A 341 17.46 14.82 -6.80
C ARG A 341 17.11 13.91 -7.98
N ARG A 342 17.88 14.02 -9.06
CA ARG A 342 17.84 13.14 -10.24
C ARG A 342 19.22 12.56 -10.45
N ILE A 343 19.26 11.31 -10.91
CA ILE A 343 20.50 10.61 -11.19
C ILE A 343 20.95 10.95 -12.62
N PRO A 344 22.20 11.38 -12.82
CA PRO A 344 22.68 11.75 -14.15
C PRO A 344 22.64 10.56 -15.11
N VAL A 345 22.39 10.81 -16.39
CA VAL A 345 22.32 9.76 -17.44
C VAL A 345 23.66 9.02 -17.56
N SER A 346 24.78 9.67 -17.23
CA SER A 346 26.13 9.07 -17.18
C SER A 346 26.26 7.87 -16.22
N VAL A 347 25.29 7.64 -15.33
CA VAL A 347 25.28 6.44 -14.51
C VAL A 347 25.10 5.17 -15.36
N LEU A 348 24.38 5.24 -16.49
CA LEU A 348 24.18 4.10 -17.39
C LEU A 348 25.50 3.61 -18.00
N MET A 349 26.43 4.53 -18.27
CA MET A 349 27.77 4.21 -18.77
C MET A 349 28.62 3.49 -17.72
N ASN A 350 28.37 3.72 -16.43
CA ASN A 350 29.14 3.12 -15.33
C ASN A 350 28.58 1.78 -14.84
N VAL A 351 27.28 1.51 -15.03
CA VAL A 351 26.65 0.26 -14.56
C VAL A 351 27.03 -0.94 -15.44
N ASN A 352 27.22 -0.75 -16.75
CA ASN A 352 27.72 -1.82 -17.64
C ASN A 352 29.11 -2.33 -17.22
N ALA A 353 29.92 -1.52 -16.54
CA ALA A 353 31.21 -1.92 -15.98
C ALA A 353 31.10 -2.66 -14.63
N LEU A 354 29.93 -2.64 -13.97
CA LEU A 354 29.67 -3.20 -12.64
C LEU A 354 28.85 -4.50 -12.66
N LEU A 355 28.25 -4.84 -13.81
CA LEU A 355 27.48 -6.06 -14.03
C LEU A 355 28.29 -7.19 -14.70
N ASN A 356 29.53 -6.91 -15.11
CA ASN A 356 30.50 -7.90 -15.60
C ASN A 356 31.38 -8.44 -14.47
#